data_AF-A0A3B8UI05-F1
#
_entry.id   AF-A0A3B8UI05-F1
#
_cell.length_a   1.000
_cell.length_b   1.000
_cell.length_c   1.000
_cell.angle_alpha   90.00
_cell.angle_beta   90.00
_cell.angle_gamma   90.00
#
_symmetry.space_group_name_H-M   'P 1'
#
loop_
_entity.id
_entity.type
_entity.pdbx_description
1 polymer ?
#
loop_
_entity_poly.entity_id
_entity_poly.type
_entity_poly.pdbx_seq_one_letter_code
_entity_poly.pdbx_strand_id
1 'polypeptide(L)'
;MNEQREIMYGERRRVLNGESMRSSIMKMITDFVEGVVNRCVSDDKNADEWNYDEINELLLPTIPVEPVVYDENVKNKNELTHVLKEKAVKLYEDKEAMFPEPETIREIERVVLLKVIDRKWMDHI
;
A
#
# COMPACT_ATOMS: atom_id res chain seq x y z
N MET A 1 10.40 -21.50 14.61
CA MET A 1 9.94 -22.23 13.41
C MET A 1 8.42 -22.53 13.43
N ASN A 2 7.76 -22.67 14.59
CA ASN A 2 6.29 -22.77 14.69
C ASN A 2 5.56 -21.41 14.64
N GLU A 3 6.16 -20.34 15.17
CA GLU A 3 5.50 -19.04 15.34
C GLU A 3 5.16 -18.34 14.00
N GLN A 4 6.06 -18.39 13.02
CA GLN A 4 5.77 -17.90 11.66
C GLN A 4 4.68 -18.71 10.95
N ARG A 5 4.61 -20.03 11.19
CA ARG A 5 3.55 -20.89 10.67
C ARG A 5 2.20 -20.52 11.27
N GLU A 6 2.16 -20.27 12.58
CA GLU A 6 0.93 -19.85 13.28
C GLU A 6 0.43 -18.49 12.79
N ILE A 7 1.32 -17.51 12.59
CA ILE A 7 0.94 -16.21 12.01
C ILE A 7 0.36 -16.40 10.60
N MET A 8 1.01 -17.20 9.74
CA MET A 8 0.55 -17.45 8.37
C MET A 8 -0.80 -18.18 8.32
N TYR A 9 -1.01 -19.18 9.17
CA TYR A 9 -2.30 -19.86 9.29
C TYR A 9 -3.38 -18.95 9.88
N GLY A 10 -3.00 -18.04 10.79
CA GLY A 10 -3.86 -16.99 11.31
C GLY A 10 -4.37 -16.06 10.21
N GLU A 11 -3.47 -15.53 9.38
CA GLU A 11 -3.84 -14.69 8.23
C GLU A 11 -4.72 -15.43 7.25
N ARG A 12 -4.33 -16.66 6.86
CA ARG A 12 -5.14 -17.48 5.95
C ARG A 12 -6.55 -17.74 6.50
N ARG A 13 -6.66 -18.00 7.81
CA ARG A 13 -7.96 -18.21 8.46
C ARG A 13 -8.80 -16.94 8.53
N ARG A 14 -8.21 -15.77 8.80
CA ARG A 14 -8.92 -14.47 8.73
C ARG A 14 -9.53 -14.21 7.37
N VAL A 15 -8.74 -14.47 6.32
CA VAL A 15 -9.15 -14.31 4.93
C VAL A 15 -10.29 -15.28 4.56
N LEU A 16 -10.28 -16.50 5.12
CA LEU A 16 -11.33 -17.51 4.93
C LEU A 16 -12.59 -17.29 5.78
N ASN A 17 -12.52 -16.58 6.90
CA ASN A 17 -13.64 -16.34 7.81
C ASN A 17 -14.64 -15.27 7.29
N GLY A 18 -14.41 -14.72 6.10
CA GLY A 18 -15.34 -13.76 5.47
C GLY A 18 -15.21 -12.32 5.99
N GLU A 19 -14.21 -12.02 6.82
CA GLU A 19 -13.92 -10.64 7.21
C GLU A 19 -13.54 -9.79 5.99
N SER A 20 -13.99 -8.54 5.94
CA SER A 20 -13.60 -7.61 4.89
C SER A 20 -12.10 -7.32 4.99
N MET A 21 -11.37 -7.56 3.90
CA MET A 21 -9.93 -7.32 3.82
C MET A 21 -9.59 -5.87 3.48
N ARG A 22 -10.61 -5.03 3.26
CA ARG A 22 -10.46 -3.61 2.92
C ARG A 22 -9.52 -2.88 3.87
N SER A 23 -9.73 -3.03 5.18
CA SER A 23 -8.95 -2.33 6.20
C SER A 23 -7.48 -2.75 6.16
N SER A 24 -7.21 -4.04 6.03
CA SER A 24 -5.86 -4.60 5.87
C SER A 24 -5.19 -4.07 4.60
N ILE A 25 -5.91 -4.03 3.48
CA ILE A 25 -5.39 -3.52 2.21
C ILE A 25 -5.11 -2.02 2.28
N MET A 26 -6.03 -1.25 2.86
CA MET A 26 -5.85 0.18 3.04
C MET A 26 -4.59 0.46 3.88
N LYS A 27 -4.40 -0.32 4.95
CA LYS A 27 -3.19 -0.24 5.77
C LYS A 27 -1.92 -0.59 4.96
N MET A 28 -1.95 -1.68 4.19
CA MET A 28 -0.80 -2.05 3.33
C MET A 28 -0.45 -0.95 2.32
N ILE A 29 -1.45 -0.29 1.73
CA ILE A 29 -1.26 0.83 0.82
C ILE A 29 -0.58 1.99 1.57
N THR A 30 -1.10 2.39 2.74
CA THR A 30 -0.52 3.51 3.50
C THR A 30 0.88 3.21 4.00
N ASP A 31 1.12 1.98 4.49
CA ASP A 31 2.43 1.55 4.99
C ASP A 31 3.46 1.51 3.85
N PHE A 32 3.06 1.07 2.65
CA PHE A 32 3.93 1.09 1.47
C PHE A 32 4.33 2.51 1.08
N VAL A 33 3.37 3.45 0.98
CA VAL A 33 3.64 4.86 0.68
C VAL A 33 4.60 5.47 1.69
N GLU A 34 4.34 5.24 2.97
CA GLU A 34 5.20 5.71 4.05
C GLU A 34 6.61 5.12 3.96
N GLY A 35 6.74 3.84 3.64
CA GLY A 35 8.02 3.19 3.41
C GLY A 35 8.82 3.82 2.26
N VAL A 36 8.16 4.17 1.15
CA VAL A 36 8.80 4.86 0.02
C VAL A 36 9.27 6.25 0.44
N VAL A 37 8.41 7.07 1.06
CA VAL A 37 8.78 8.42 1.48
C VAL A 37 9.91 8.37 2.52
N ASN A 38 9.86 7.45 3.47
CA ASN A 38 10.91 7.29 4.48
C ASN A 38 12.27 6.93 3.87
N ARG A 39 12.29 6.24 2.73
CA ARG A 39 13.51 5.87 2.02
C ARG A 39 14.09 7.02 1.20
N CYS A 40 13.23 7.81 0.53
CA CYS A 40 13.67 8.83 -0.41
C CYS A 40 13.85 10.22 0.22
N VAL A 41 13.19 10.48 1.35
CA VAL A 41 13.11 11.79 1.98
C VAL A 41 13.78 11.78 3.34
N SER A 42 14.73 12.70 3.49
CA SER A 42 15.48 12.95 4.72
C SER A 42 15.01 14.26 5.35
N ASP A 43 14.86 14.27 6.68
CA ASP A 43 14.30 15.41 7.42
C ASP A 43 15.26 16.63 7.51
N ASP A 44 16.52 16.45 7.12
CA ASP A 44 17.57 17.46 7.06
C ASP A 44 17.60 18.26 5.75
N LYS A 45 16.85 17.82 4.73
CA LYS A 45 16.79 18.47 3.42
C LYS A 45 15.51 19.28 3.25
N ASN A 46 15.62 20.39 2.52
CA ASN A 46 14.44 21.16 2.12
C ASN A 46 13.61 20.40 1.08
N ALA A 47 12.33 20.74 0.99
CA ALA A 47 11.38 20.05 0.11
C ALA A 47 11.76 20.10 -1.38
N ASP A 48 12.45 21.15 -1.82
CA ASP A 48 12.98 21.32 -3.18
C ASP A 48 14.21 20.45 -3.48
N GLU A 49 14.86 19.91 -2.45
CA GLU A 49 16.07 19.08 -2.56
C GLU A 49 15.77 17.57 -2.45
N TRP A 50 14.51 17.18 -2.28
CA TRP A 50 14.11 15.78 -2.22
C TRP A 50 14.22 15.09 -3.58
N ASN A 51 14.49 13.79 -3.56
CA ASN A 51 14.63 12.99 -4.77
C ASN A 51 13.26 12.51 -5.27
N TYR A 52 12.52 13.40 -5.94
CA TYR A 52 11.21 13.09 -6.52
C TYR A 52 11.27 12.01 -7.60
N ASP A 53 12.38 11.93 -8.34
CA ASP A 53 12.59 10.88 -9.35
C ASP A 53 12.62 9.50 -8.69
N GLU A 54 13.36 9.32 -7.60
CA GLU A 54 13.40 8.05 -6.86
C GLU A 54 12.06 7.71 -6.20
N ILE A 55 11.32 8.71 -5.71
CA ILE A 55 9.94 8.50 -5.24
C ILE A 55 9.10 7.92 -6.36
N ASN A 56 9.15 8.51 -7.56
CA ASN A 56 8.38 8.05 -8.71
C ASN A 56 8.79 6.64 -9.17
N GLU A 57 10.09 6.34 -9.20
CA GLU A 57 10.63 5.02 -9.55
C GLU A 57 10.13 3.91 -8.61
N LEU A 58 10.00 4.21 -7.31
CA LEU A 58 9.56 3.24 -6.31
C LEU A 58 8.03 3.16 -6.16
N LEU A 59 7.34 4.31 -6.24
CA LEU A 59 5.91 4.42 -5.99
C LEU A 59 5.08 3.98 -7.20
N LEU A 60 5.33 4.56 -8.38
CA LEU A 60 4.45 4.44 -9.55
C LEU A 60 4.28 3.01 -10.08
N PRO A 61 5.28 2.11 -10.02
CA PRO A 61 5.09 0.71 -10.44
C PRO A 61 4.05 -0.04 -9.60
N THR A 62 3.82 0.39 -8.35
CA THR A 62 2.89 -0.27 -7.43
C THR A 62 1.58 0.51 -7.30
N ILE A 63 1.67 1.84 -7.23
CA ILE A 63 0.54 2.75 -7.05
C ILE A 63 0.57 3.74 -8.22
N PRO A 64 -0.17 3.48 -9.30
CA PRO A 64 -0.13 4.28 -10.53
C PRO A 64 -0.93 5.59 -10.40
N VAL A 65 -0.47 6.46 -9.51
CA VAL A 65 -0.94 7.85 -9.39
C VAL A 65 -0.20 8.75 -10.37
N GLU A 66 -0.58 10.02 -10.43
CA GLU A 66 0.20 11.02 -11.17
C GLU A 66 1.62 11.14 -10.61
N PRO A 67 2.63 11.37 -11.46
CA PRO A 67 4.00 11.58 -11.02
C PRO A 67 4.10 12.64 -9.94
N VAL A 68 4.82 12.31 -8.87
CA VAL A 68 5.12 13.21 -7.77
C VAL A 68 6.17 14.20 -8.25
N VAL A 69 5.87 15.48 -8.11
CA VAL A 69 6.77 16.58 -8.43
C VAL A 69 6.87 17.51 -7.23
N TYR A 70 7.89 18.37 -7.23
CA TYR A 70 8.00 19.41 -6.24
C TYR A 70 6.74 20.30 -6.21
N ASP A 71 6.21 20.50 -5.01
CA ASP A 71 5.09 21.38 -4.72
C ASP A 71 5.49 22.32 -3.59
N GLU A 72 5.45 23.62 -3.85
CA GLU A 72 5.80 24.64 -2.86
C GLU A 72 4.89 24.62 -1.62
N ASN A 73 3.69 24.04 -1.72
CA ASN A 73 2.75 23.92 -0.61
C ASN A 73 3.11 22.79 0.37
N VAL A 74 3.97 21.85 -0.05
CA VAL A 74 4.42 20.73 0.79
C VAL A 74 5.71 21.15 1.49
N LYS A 75 5.63 21.39 2.80
CA LYS A 75 6.72 21.97 3.59
C LYS A 75 7.60 20.94 4.28
N ASN A 76 7.07 19.76 4.56
CA ASN A 76 7.79 18.73 5.30
C ASN A 76 7.37 17.32 4.87
N LYS A 77 8.18 16.35 5.31
CA LYS A 77 8.01 14.94 4.99
C LYS A 77 6.65 14.38 5.39
N ASN A 78 6.09 14.82 6.51
CA ASN A 78 4.79 14.34 6.99
C ASN A 78 3.66 14.82 6.06
N GLU A 79 3.71 16.07 5.61
CA GLU A 79 2.77 16.61 4.63
C GLU A 79 2.86 15.86 3.30
N LEU A 80 4.08 15.61 2.79
CA LEU A 80 4.26 14.81 1.57
C LEU A 80 3.67 13.40 1.74
N THR A 81 4.00 12.74 2.85
CA THR A 81 3.49 11.41 3.17
C THR A 81 1.98 11.39 3.21
N HIS A 82 1.36 12.39 3.82
CA HIS A 82 -0.08 12.52 3.90
C HIS A 82 -0.72 12.68 2.52
N VAL A 83 -0.24 13.63 1.70
CA VAL A 83 -0.73 13.87 0.34
C VAL A 83 -0.64 12.61 -0.51
N LEU A 84 0.48 11.88 -0.46
CA LEU A 84 0.65 10.65 -1.22
C LEU A 84 -0.25 9.52 -0.71
N LYS A 85 -0.44 9.40 0.61
CA LYS A 85 -1.39 8.44 1.19
C LYS A 85 -2.81 8.74 0.73
N GLU A 86 -3.24 10.00 0.74
CA GLU A 86 -4.57 10.38 0.27
C GLU A 86 -4.77 10.06 -1.22
N LYS A 87 -3.79 10.38 -2.07
CA LYS A 87 -3.84 10.01 -3.50
C LYS A 87 -3.94 8.50 -3.71
N ALA A 88 -3.16 7.73 -2.96
CA ALA A 88 -3.15 6.27 -3.05
C ALA A 88 -4.46 5.64 -2.56
N VAL A 89 -4.99 6.13 -1.43
CA VAL A 89 -6.28 5.70 -0.87
C VAL A 89 -7.39 6.03 -1.86
N LYS A 90 -7.42 7.26 -2.38
CA LYS A 90 -8.42 7.69 -3.36
C LYS A 90 -8.39 6.83 -4.61
N LEU A 91 -7.20 6.50 -5.14
CA LEU A 91 -7.08 5.60 -6.28
C LEU A 91 -7.73 4.23 -6.02
N TYR A 92 -7.54 3.68 -4.81
CA TYR A 92 -8.17 2.43 -4.41
C TYR A 92 -9.69 2.58 -4.26
N GLU A 93 -10.17 3.68 -3.67
CA GLU A 93 -11.61 3.95 -3.52
C GLU A 93 -12.30 4.17 -4.87
N ASP A 94 -11.65 4.88 -5.80
CA ASP A 94 -12.11 5.05 -7.17
C ASP A 94 -12.19 3.68 -7.88
N LYS A 95 -11.20 2.81 -7.65
CA LYS A 95 -11.21 1.45 -8.19
C LYS A 95 -12.32 0.60 -7.59
N GLU A 96 -12.55 0.70 -6.29
CA GLU A 96 -13.64 0.04 -5.56
C GLU A 96 -15.01 0.49 -6.10
N ALA A 97 -15.19 1.79 -6.35
CA ALA A 97 -16.42 2.36 -6.90
C ALA A 97 -16.72 1.93 -8.35
N MET A 98 -15.73 1.42 -9.10
CA MET A 98 -15.96 0.86 -10.44
C MET A 98 -16.72 -0.47 -10.42
N PHE A 99 -16.84 -1.12 -9.26
CA PHE A 99 -17.56 -2.39 -9.13
C PHE A 99 -19.01 -2.11 -8.70
N PRO A 100 -20.02 -2.59 -9.46
CA PRO A 100 -21.43 -2.39 -9.09
C PRO A 100 -21.82 -3.02 -7.75
N GLU A 101 -21.17 -4.14 -7.40
CA GLU A 101 -21.42 -4.89 -6.17
C GLU A 101 -20.16 -4.87 -5.28
N PRO A 102 -20.25 -4.33 -4.05
CA PRO A 102 -19.11 -4.28 -3.13
C PRO A 102 -18.51 -5.67 -2.82
N GLU A 103 -19.32 -6.71 -2.80
CA GLU A 103 -18.84 -8.07 -2.54
C GLU A 103 -17.88 -8.58 -3.61
N THR A 104 -18.02 -8.13 -4.87
CA THR A 104 -17.11 -8.54 -5.95
C THR A 104 -15.69 -8.09 -5.66
N ILE A 105 -15.49 -6.85 -5.22
CA ILE A 105 -14.14 -6.37 -4.88
C ILE A 105 -13.61 -7.07 -3.62
N ARG A 106 -14.45 -7.38 -2.62
CA ARG A 106 -14.03 -8.16 -1.44
C ARG A 106 -13.55 -9.56 -1.79
N GLU A 107 -14.22 -10.23 -2.72
CA GLU A 107 -13.76 -11.53 -3.21
C GLU A 107 -12.44 -11.44 -3.95
N ILE A 108 -12.26 -10.41 -4.80
CA ILE A 108 -10.99 -10.17 -5.51
C ILE A 108 -9.85 -9.94 -4.51
N GLU A 109 -10.05 -9.06 -3.54
CA GLU A 109 -9.10 -8.79 -2.45
C GLU A 109 -8.67 -10.08 -1.74
N ARG A 110 -9.65 -10.90 -1.36
CA ARG A 110 -9.43 -12.20 -0.70
C ARG A 110 -8.59 -13.12 -1.56
N VAL A 111 -8.96 -13.29 -2.83
CA VAL A 111 -8.26 -14.19 -3.77
C VAL A 111 -6.82 -13.72 -4.01
N VAL A 112 -6.61 -12.41 -4.18
CA VAL A 112 -5.27 -11.84 -4.38
C VAL A 112 -4.40 -12.07 -3.14
N LEU A 113 -4.92 -11.79 -1.94
CA LEU A 113 -4.17 -12.00 -0.70
C LEU A 113 -3.82 -13.47 -0.47
N LEU A 114 -4.76 -14.39 -0.67
CA LEU A 114 -4.48 -15.83 -0.56
C LEU A 114 -3.36 -16.25 -1.52
N LYS A 115 -3.42 -15.80 -2.78
CA LYS A 115 -2.37 -16.11 -3.77
C LYS A 115 -1.00 -15.58 -3.35
N VAL A 116 -0.94 -14.38 -2.79
CA VAL A 116 0.33 -13.78 -2.33
C VAL A 116 0.86 -14.51 -1.09
N ILE A 117 0.01 -14.82 -0.11
CA ILE A 117 0.36 -15.58 1.10
C ILE A 117 0.86 -16.97 0.70
N ASP A 118 0.13 -17.69 -0.15
CA ASP A 118 0.51 -19.03 -0.61
C ASP A 118 1.84 -19.02 -1.37
N ARG A 119 2.08 -18.01 -2.23
CA ARG A 119 3.36 -17.84 -2.92
C ARG A 119 4.50 -17.58 -1.95
N LYS A 120 4.34 -16.62 -1.04
CA LYS A 120 5.38 -16.27 -0.05
C LYS A 120 5.68 -17.42 0.91
N TRP A 121 4.68 -18.24 1.20
CA TRP A 121 4.84 -19.46 1.99
C TRP A 121 5.69 -20.50 1.26
N MET A 122 5.40 -20.76 -0.02
CA MET A 122 6.19 -21.69 -0.84
C MET A 122 7.64 -21.25 -0.99
N ASP A 123 7.90 -19.94 -1.12
CA ASP A 123 9.27 -19.41 -1.18
C ASP A 123 10.03 -19.55 0.16
N HIS A 124 9.33 -19.76 1.27
CA HIS A 124 9.89 -19.84 2.64
C HIS A 124 10.10 -21.28 3.14
N ILE A 125 9.62 -22.29 2.40
CA ILE A 125 9.86 -23.73 2.64
C ILE A 125 11.10 -24.15 1.85
#